data_AF-A0A2V6CNK8-F1
#
_entry.id   AF-A0A2V6CNK8-F1
#
_cell.length_a   1.000
_cell.length_b   1.000
_cell.length_c   1.000
_cell.angle_alpha   90.00
_cell.angle_beta   90.00
_cell.angle_gamma   90.00
#
_symmetry.space_group_name_H-M   'P 1'
#
loop_
_entity.id
_entity.type
_entity.pdbx_description
1 polymer ?
#
loop_
_entity_poly.entity_id
_entity_poly.type
_entity_poly.pdbx_seq_one_letter_code
_entity_poly.pdbx_strand_id
1 'polypeptide(L)'
;MATATLVCGRCGTEILADAPEGLCTACLFESGLSLLAHDSVAGLGLSAEAAAKAGSAKADEPDRRDSEQARDRKKMPRTAKAFADFGDYELLEVIGRGGQGVVYRARQKSLNRTVALKVIALGHWATDPHLKRFRREAEAAASLDHPSIVPIYEVGERDGSCYFSMKLVEGGQLDAVVKSATADSSCGERVPTPIRQAVELIVKVARTVHYAHEHGILHRDIKPGNILNPT
;
A
#
# COMPACT_ATOMS: atom_id res chain seq x y z
N MET A 1 0.93 -15.48 40.47
CA MET A 1 1.12 -16.65 39.60
C MET A 1 2.22 -16.29 38.61
N ALA A 2 3.38 -16.93 38.71
CA ALA A 2 4.51 -16.66 37.83
C ALA A 2 4.18 -17.17 36.41
N THR A 3 4.06 -16.25 35.45
CA THR A 3 3.95 -16.60 34.03
C THR A 3 5.29 -17.17 33.60
N ALA A 4 5.34 -18.47 33.33
CA ALA A 4 6.52 -19.10 32.76
C ALA A 4 6.73 -18.56 31.34
N THR A 5 7.73 -17.71 31.16
CA THR A 5 8.12 -17.19 29.85
C THR A 5 8.95 -18.26 29.14
N LEU A 6 8.49 -18.71 27.97
CA LEU A 6 9.28 -19.57 27.09
C LEU A 6 10.08 -18.69 26.13
N VAL A 7 11.12 -19.25 25.52
CA VAL A 7 11.91 -18.58 24.47
C VAL A 7 11.62 -19.22 23.13
N CYS A 8 11.41 -18.37 22.12
CA CYS A 8 11.18 -18.78 20.74
C CYS A 8 12.36 -19.62 20.24
N GLY A 9 12.08 -20.84 19.76
CA GLY A 9 13.09 -21.76 19.26
C GLY A 9 13.85 -21.28 18.02
N ARG A 10 13.38 -20.21 17.36
CA ARG A 10 13.97 -19.68 16.12
C ARG A 10 14.73 -18.36 16.29
N CYS A 11 14.23 -17.43 17.09
CA CYS A 11 14.85 -16.10 17.26
C CYS A 11 15.23 -15.78 18.71
N GLY A 12 14.92 -16.65 19.68
CA GLY A 12 15.28 -16.46 21.08
C GLY A 12 14.47 -15.38 21.82
N THR A 13 13.43 -14.82 21.22
CA THR A 13 12.55 -13.83 21.88
C THR A 13 11.64 -14.51 22.91
N GLU A 14 11.37 -13.83 24.02
CA GLU A 14 10.38 -14.25 25.01
C GLU A 14 8.98 -14.37 24.41
N ILE A 15 8.33 -15.50 24.66
CA ILE A 15 7.00 -15.86 24.16
C ILE A 15 6.13 -16.38 25.30
N LEU A 16 4.82 -16.24 25.11
CA LEU A 16 3.83 -16.82 26.02
C LEU A 16 3.92 -18.35 25.97
N ALA A 17 3.60 -19.00 27.11
CA ALA A 17 3.70 -20.45 27.23
C ALA A 17 2.78 -21.23 26.27
N ASP A 18 1.74 -20.58 25.75
CA ASP A 18 0.75 -21.11 24.80
C ASP A 18 1.11 -20.82 23.32
N ALA A 19 2.30 -20.30 23.06
CA ALA A 19 2.75 -20.01 21.70
C ALA A 19 2.81 -21.29 20.85
N PRO A 20 2.05 -21.36 19.74
CA PRO A 20 2.01 -22.55 18.89
C PRO A 20 3.40 -22.87 18.32
N GLU A 21 3.75 -24.15 18.34
CA GLU A 21 5.05 -24.69 17.88
C GLU A 21 6.29 -24.14 18.61
N GLY A 22 6.12 -23.44 19.74
CA GLY A 22 7.23 -22.82 20.46
C GLY A 22 7.89 -21.68 19.68
N LEU A 23 7.15 -21.07 18.74
CA LEU A 23 7.62 -19.98 17.89
C LEU A 23 6.90 -18.66 18.24
N CYS A 24 7.61 -17.54 18.14
CA CYS A 24 6.98 -16.23 18.20
C CYS A 24 6.14 -15.97 16.94
N THR A 25 5.18 -15.05 17.06
CA THR A 25 4.27 -14.70 15.96
C THR A 25 5.00 -14.27 14.68
N ALA A 26 6.13 -13.59 14.79
CA ALA A 26 6.96 -13.22 13.65
C ALA A 26 7.62 -14.43 12.96
N CYS A 27 8.22 -15.34 13.73
CA CYS A 27 8.88 -16.52 13.19
C CYS A 27 7.90 -17.56 12.62
N LEU A 28 6.74 -17.71 13.24
CA LEU A 28 5.67 -18.57 12.73
C LEU A 28 5.17 -18.08 11.36
N PHE A 29 5.04 -16.75 11.21
CA PHE A 29 4.61 -16.13 9.96
C PHE A 29 5.61 -16.36 8.82
N GLU A 30 6.91 -16.24 9.08
CA GLU A 30 7.94 -16.54 8.09
C GLU A 30 7.97 -18.02 7.68
N SER A 31 7.76 -18.95 8.62
CA SER A 31 7.67 -20.38 8.29
C SER A 31 6.49 -20.68 7.36
N GLY A 32 5.38 -19.97 7.53
CA GLY A 32 4.22 -20.05 6.62
C GLY A 32 4.51 -19.53 5.21
N LEU A 33 5.42 -18.56 5.04
CA LEU A 33 5.81 -18.06 3.71
C LEU A 33 6.68 -19.05 2.91
N SER A 34 7.49 -19.89 3.57
CA SER A 34 8.34 -20.86 2.87
C SER A 34 7.55 -22.01 2.23
N LEU A 35 6.39 -22.37 2.78
CA LEU A 35 5.48 -23.37 2.19
C LEU A 35 4.85 -22.89 0.87
N LEU A 36 4.79 -21.58 0.64
CA LEU A 36 4.25 -20.99 -0.59
C LEU A 36 5.28 -20.88 -1.72
N ALA A 37 6.56 -21.17 -1.46
CA ALA A 37 7.65 -20.99 -2.42
C ALA A 37 7.97 -22.24 -3.26
N HIS A 38 7.35 -23.39 -3.00
CA HIS A 38 7.73 -24.68 -3.61
C HIS A 38 6.73 -25.32 -4.58
N ASP A 39 5.62 -24.67 -4.92
CA ASP A 39 4.72 -25.17 -5.96
C ASP A 39 4.88 -24.42 -7.29
N SER A 40 5.98 -24.70 -8.00
CA SER A 40 6.08 -24.46 -9.44
C SER A 40 5.75 -25.74 -10.20
N VAL A 41 4.49 -25.85 -10.64
CA VAL A 41 3.98 -26.96 -11.43
C VAL A 41 4.31 -26.74 -12.91
N ALA A 42 4.75 -27.83 -13.53
CA ALA A 42 5.07 -28.00 -14.94
C ALA A 42 3.86 -27.81 -15.90
N GLY A 43 4.18 -27.43 -17.14
CA GLY A 43 3.60 -28.08 -18.33
C GLY A 43 2.76 -27.24 -19.29
N LEU A 44 3.12 -27.38 -20.59
CA LEU A 44 2.32 -27.26 -21.82
C LEU A 44 2.00 -25.81 -22.28
N GLY A 45 2.18 -25.37 -23.53
CA GLY A 45 2.62 -25.97 -24.79
C GLY A 45 2.13 -25.09 -25.96
N LEU A 46 2.88 -25.10 -27.08
CA LEU A 46 2.48 -24.74 -28.47
C LEU A 46 2.18 -23.24 -28.75
N SER A 47 2.35 -22.63 -29.92
CA SER A 47 3.11 -22.78 -31.19
C SER A 47 2.63 -21.61 -32.08
N ALA A 48 3.53 -20.81 -32.66
CA ALA A 48 3.32 -19.87 -33.80
C ALA A 48 4.50 -18.87 -33.77
N GLU A 49 5.16 -18.40 -34.82
CA GLU A 49 4.91 -18.33 -36.26
C GLU A 49 6.22 -17.91 -36.97
N ALA A 50 6.30 -18.23 -38.26
CA ALA A 50 6.91 -17.45 -39.35
C ALA A 50 8.37 -16.96 -39.29
N ALA A 51 9.18 -17.43 -40.25
CA ALA A 51 10.34 -16.69 -40.75
C ALA A 51 10.30 -16.68 -42.29
N ALA A 52 10.09 -15.49 -42.85
CA ALA A 52 10.18 -15.20 -44.27
C ALA A 52 11.24 -14.12 -44.53
N LYS A 53 12.05 -14.37 -45.56
CA LYS A 53 12.87 -13.45 -46.39
C LYS A 53 14.08 -12.78 -45.70
N ALA A 54 15.33 -12.99 -46.13
CA ALA A 54 15.98 -12.78 -47.45
C ALA A 54 16.17 -11.29 -47.82
N GLY A 55 17.44 -10.88 -48.02
CA GLY A 55 17.80 -9.69 -48.81
C GLY A 55 18.96 -8.87 -48.24
N SER A 56 20.17 -9.10 -48.76
CA SER A 56 21.41 -8.36 -48.48
C SER A 56 21.72 -7.29 -49.56
N ALA A 57 22.67 -6.42 -49.23
CA ALA A 57 23.61 -5.62 -50.07
C ALA A 57 23.25 -4.12 -50.25
N LYS A 58 24.03 -3.19 -49.64
CA LYS A 58 25.23 -2.44 -50.15
C LYS A 58 24.84 -1.30 -51.11
N ALA A 59 25.42 -0.09 -51.14
CA ALA A 59 26.65 0.51 -50.60
C ALA A 59 26.53 2.07 -50.61
N ASP A 60 27.62 2.72 -50.16
CA ASP A 60 28.15 4.04 -50.56
C ASP A 60 27.99 5.28 -49.63
N GLU A 61 29.16 5.81 -49.28
CA GLU A 61 29.53 7.13 -48.71
C GLU A 61 30.32 7.87 -49.82
N PRO A 62 30.76 9.17 -49.74
CA PRO A 62 30.73 10.12 -48.62
C PRO A 62 30.45 11.61 -48.97
N ASP A 63 30.51 12.48 -47.95
CA ASP A 63 31.29 13.75 -47.89
C ASP A 63 30.56 15.06 -47.44
N ARG A 64 31.09 15.63 -46.34
CA ARG A 64 31.30 17.05 -45.94
C ARG A 64 30.18 18.10 -45.70
N ARG A 65 30.22 18.59 -44.45
CA ARG A 65 30.26 20.00 -43.93
C ARG A 65 29.00 20.69 -43.38
N ASP A 66 29.22 21.11 -42.12
CA ASP A 66 28.82 22.35 -41.42
C ASP A 66 27.33 22.68 -41.20
N SER A 67 26.89 22.61 -39.93
CA SER A 67 26.56 23.77 -39.07
C SER A 67 25.52 23.45 -37.97
N GLU A 68 26.03 23.49 -36.73
CA GLU A 68 25.49 24.14 -35.53
C GLU A 68 24.06 23.93 -34.96
N GLN A 69 24.09 23.63 -33.65
CA GLN A 69 23.21 24.11 -32.56
C GLN A 69 21.97 23.29 -32.16
N ALA A 70 22.24 22.32 -31.27
CA ALA A 70 21.69 22.18 -29.91
C ALA A 70 20.23 22.62 -29.64
N ARG A 71 19.40 21.64 -29.19
CA ARG A 71 18.85 21.58 -27.82
C ARG A 71 18.03 20.30 -27.60
N ASP A 72 18.69 19.36 -26.96
CA ASP A 72 18.24 18.62 -25.77
C ASP A 72 16.72 18.49 -25.53
N ARG A 73 16.17 17.32 -25.90
CA ARG A 73 15.20 16.60 -25.07
C ARG A 73 15.55 15.11 -25.08
N LYS A 74 16.60 14.81 -24.32
CA LYS A 74 16.94 13.46 -23.85
C LYS A 74 15.69 12.74 -23.32
N LYS A 75 15.43 11.57 -23.89
CA LYS A 75 15.20 10.28 -23.20
C LYS A 75 14.33 10.36 -21.94
N MET A 76 13.09 9.87 -22.03
CA MET A 76 12.43 9.24 -20.88
C MET A 76 12.74 7.75 -20.88
N PRO A 77 13.63 7.25 -20.01
CA PRO A 77 13.56 5.89 -19.53
C PRO A 77 13.07 5.95 -18.09
N ARG A 78 11.97 5.26 -17.82
CA ARG A 78 11.85 4.42 -16.64
C ARG A 78 10.54 3.66 -16.72
N THR A 79 10.64 2.44 -17.22
CA THR A 79 9.78 1.34 -16.82
C THR A 79 9.81 1.28 -15.30
N ALA A 80 8.92 2.03 -14.66
CA ALA A 80 8.49 1.70 -13.30
C ALA A 80 8.04 0.25 -13.40
N LYS A 81 8.65 -0.60 -12.59
CA LYS A 81 8.33 -2.03 -12.54
C LYS A 81 6.87 -2.08 -12.06
N ALA A 82 5.92 -2.13 -12.99
CA ALA A 82 4.50 -2.20 -12.67
C ALA A 82 4.35 -3.41 -11.75
N PHE A 83 3.84 -3.16 -10.54
CA PHE A 83 3.32 -4.27 -9.77
C PHE A 83 2.13 -4.81 -10.57
N ALA A 84 1.90 -6.13 -10.49
CA ALA A 84 0.90 -6.82 -11.27
C ALA A 84 -0.47 -6.09 -11.30
N ASP A 85 -1.22 -6.24 -12.38
CA ASP A 85 -2.57 -5.70 -12.50
C ASP A 85 -3.51 -6.32 -11.46
N PHE A 86 -4.38 -5.50 -10.89
CA PHE A 86 -5.49 -5.90 -10.02
C PHE A 86 -6.81 -5.42 -10.63
N GLY A 87 -7.31 -6.16 -11.62
CA GLY A 87 -8.53 -5.81 -12.33
C GLY A 87 -8.45 -4.50 -13.09
N ASP A 88 -9.29 -3.53 -12.71
CA ASP A 88 -9.28 -2.17 -13.28
C ASP A 88 -8.13 -1.30 -12.73
N TYR A 89 -7.34 -1.82 -11.79
CA TYR A 89 -6.27 -1.07 -11.14
C TYR A 89 -4.89 -1.58 -11.60
N GLU A 90 -4.07 -0.67 -12.11
CA GLU A 90 -2.64 -0.89 -12.30
C GLU A 90 -1.91 -0.54 -11.00
N LEU A 91 -1.22 -1.50 -10.39
CA LEU A 91 -0.54 -1.29 -9.12
C LEU A 91 0.83 -0.62 -9.37
N LEU A 92 1.04 0.56 -8.79
CA LEU A 92 2.25 1.35 -9.02
C LEU A 92 3.30 1.13 -7.94
N GLU A 93 2.90 1.19 -6.67
CA GLU A 93 3.77 0.97 -5.51
C GLU A 93 2.98 0.64 -4.25
N VAL A 94 3.64 0.01 -3.27
CA VAL A 94 3.07 -0.18 -1.93
C VAL A 94 3.32 1.08 -1.10
N ILE A 95 2.25 1.72 -0.62
CA ILE A 95 2.34 2.93 0.22
C ILE A 95 2.05 2.65 1.71
N GLY A 96 1.55 1.45 2.03
CA GLY A 96 1.35 1.06 3.42
C GLY A 96 1.11 -0.44 3.57
N ARG A 97 1.55 -0.99 4.70
CA ARG A 97 1.22 -2.34 5.15
C ARG A 97 0.65 -2.25 6.56
N GLY A 98 -0.53 -2.81 6.76
CA GLY A 98 -1.20 -2.84 8.06
C GLY A 98 -1.69 -4.25 8.39
N GLY A 99 -2.15 -4.45 9.63
CA GLY A 99 -2.57 -5.78 10.12
C GLY A 99 -3.72 -6.42 9.33
N GLN A 100 -4.49 -5.64 8.57
CA GLN A 100 -5.60 -6.13 7.76
C GLN A 100 -5.28 -6.21 6.25
N GLY A 101 -4.09 -5.79 5.80
CA GLY A 101 -3.79 -5.82 4.37
C GLY A 101 -2.76 -4.79 3.91
N VAL A 102 -2.73 -4.58 2.60
CA VAL A 102 -1.74 -3.74 1.92
C VAL A 102 -2.44 -2.61 1.19
N VAL A 103 -1.89 -1.40 1.28
CA VAL A 103 -2.35 -0.22 0.55
C VAL A 103 -1.37 0.07 -0.56
N TYR A 104 -1.87 0.15 -1.78
CA TYR A 104 -1.12 0.45 -2.99
C TYR A 104 -1.47 1.85 -3.49
N ARG A 105 -0.49 2.59 -3.99
CA ARG A 105 -0.76 3.61 -5.00
C ARG A 105 -1.09 2.86 -6.28
N ALA A 106 -2.25 3.14 -6.85
CA ALA A 106 -2.70 2.48 -8.07
C ALA A 106 -3.29 3.48 -9.05
N ARG A 107 -3.19 3.18 -10.35
CA ARG A 107 -3.90 3.92 -11.39
C ARG A 107 -5.16 3.15 -11.76
N GLN A 108 -6.33 3.75 -11.57
CA GLN A 108 -7.59 3.21 -12.08
C GLN A 108 -7.64 3.43 -13.60
N LYS A 109 -7.70 2.35 -14.38
CA LYS A 109 -7.60 2.38 -15.85
C LYS A 109 -8.83 3.03 -16.48
N SER A 110 -10.03 2.66 -16.04
CA SER A 110 -11.29 3.19 -16.56
C SER A 110 -11.43 4.72 -16.48
N LEU A 111 -11.00 5.33 -15.37
CA LEU A 111 -11.11 6.77 -15.11
C LEU A 111 -9.77 7.51 -15.25
N ASN A 112 -8.69 6.80 -15.56
CA ASN A 112 -7.32 7.31 -15.65
C ASN A 112 -6.92 8.23 -14.48
N ARG A 113 -7.19 7.79 -13.24
CA ARG A 113 -6.89 8.53 -12.02
C ARG A 113 -6.02 7.73 -11.07
N THR A 114 -5.19 8.42 -10.29
CA THR A 114 -4.39 7.80 -9.23
C THR A 114 -5.20 7.73 -7.94
N VAL A 115 -5.22 6.56 -7.31
CA VAL A 115 -5.96 6.27 -6.07
C VAL A 115 -5.06 5.56 -5.06
N ALA A 116 -5.50 5.56 -3.80
CA ALA A 116 -5.02 4.59 -2.82
C ALA A 116 -5.96 3.38 -2.84
N LEU A 117 -5.42 2.20 -3.12
CA LEU A 117 -6.16 0.93 -3.17
C LEU A 117 -5.76 0.07 -1.97
N LYS A 118 -6.68 -0.15 -1.02
CA LYS A 118 -6.46 -1.07 0.09
C LYS A 118 -6.99 -2.45 -0.29
N VAL A 119 -6.08 -3.42 -0.36
CA VAL A 119 -6.38 -4.84 -0.60
C VAL A 119 -6.23 -5.58 0.71
N ILE A 120 -7.27 -6.30 1.09
CA ILE A 120 -7.35 -7.07 2.33
C ILE A 120 -7.17 -8.53 1.96
N ALA A 121 -5.99 -9.07 2.28
CA ALA A 121 -5.66 -10.47 2.10
C ALA A 121 -6.38 -11.27 3.20
N LEU A 122 -7.60 -11.66 2.89
CA LEU A 122 -8.50 -12.35 3.80
C LEU A 122 -8.12 -13.83 3.99
N GLY A 123 -7.24 -14.36 3.12
CA GLY A 123 -6.76 -15.74 3.15
C GLY A 123 -7.87 -16.77 2.98
N HIS A 124 -7.53 -18.06 3.01
CA HIS A 124 -8.51 -19.17 3.06
C HIS A 124 -9.38 -19.17 4.34
N TRP A 125 -9.19 -18.19 5.24
CA TRP A 125 -9.82 -18.11 6.57
C TRP A 125 -10.93 -17.05 6.65
N ALA A 126 -11.22 -16.34 5.57
CA ALA A 126 -12.35 -15.43 5.54
C ALA A 126 -13.66 -16.19 5.41
N THR A 127 -14.30 -16.37 6.55
CA THR A 127 -15.68 -16.82 6.61
C THR A 127 -16.60 -15.71 6.07
N ASP A 128 -17.71 -16.10 5.44
CA ASP A 128 -18.77 -15.19 4.94
C ASP A 128 -19.13 -14.03 5.89
N PRO A 129 -19.16 -14.21 7.23
CA PRO A 129 -19.41 -13.12 8.17
C PRO A 129 -18.35 -12.01 8.14
N HIS A 130 -17.07 -12.34 7.93
CA HIS A 130 -15.99 -11.34 7.86
C HIS A 130 -16.13 -10.47 6.61
N LEU A 131 -16.45 -11.08 5.48
CA LEU A 131 -16.71 -10.38 4.22
C LEU A 131 -17.90 -9.42 4.33
N LYS A 132 -19.02 -9.90 4.90
CA LYS A 132 -20.22 -9.08 5.12
C LYS A 132 -19.95 -7.91 6.06
N ARG A 133 -19.20 -8.14 7.13
CA ARG A 133 -18.81 -7.07 8.07
C ARG A 133 -17.92 -6.05 7.39
N PHE A 134 -16.92 -6.49 6.63
CA PHE A 134 -16.04 -5.60 5.90
C PHE A 134 -16.80 -4.72 4.90
N ARG A 135 -17.66 -5.32 4.06
CA ARG A 135 -18.51 -4.57 3.12
C ARG A 135 -19.33 -3.53 3.84
N ARG A 136 -20.02 -3.91 4.91
CA ARG A 136 -20.85 -2.99 5.71
C ARG A 136 -20.04 -1.84 6.31
N GLU A 137 -18.85 -2.12 6.83
CA GLU A 137 -17.97 -1.08 7.40
C GLU A 137 -17.45 -0.13 6.30
N ALA A 138 -17.07 -0.66 5.13
CA ALA A 138 -16.59 0.13 4.01
C ALA A 138 -17.71 0.97 3.35
N GLU A 139 -18.90 0.40 3.17
CA GLU A 139 -20.10 1.10 2.66
C GLU A 139 -20.53 2.21 3.62
N ALA A 140 -20.51 1.96 4.93
CA ALA A 140 -20.79 2.99 5.92
C ALA A 140 -19.75 4.11 5.85
N ALA A 141 -18.46 3.79 5.75
CA ALA A 141 -17.44 4.82 5.58
C ALA A 141 -17.58 5.59 4.25
N ALA A 142 -18.07 4.94 3.19
CA ALA A 142 -18.29 5.56 1.88
C ALA A 142 -19.47 6.54 1.86
N SER A 143 -20.41 6.46 2.81
CA SER A 143 -21.52 7.41 2.90
C SER A 143 -21.15 8.75 3.55
N LEU A 144 -19.95 8.86 4.13
CA LEU A 144 -19.47 10.08 4.75
C LEU A 144 -18.91 11.05 3.69
N ASP A 145 -19.44 12.27 3.67
CA ASP A 145 -18.94 13.36 2.82
C ASP A 145 -18.47 14.52 3.68
N HIS A 146 -17.16 14.56 3.94
CA HIS A 146 -16.55 15.60 4.76
C HIS A 146 -15.12 15.90 4.29
N PRO A 147 -14.70 17.18 4.22
CA PRO A 147 -13.38 17.57 3.69
C PRO A 147 -12.19 17.01 4.46
N SER A 148 -12.39 16.57 5.70
CA SER A 148 -11.35 15.94 6.54
C SER A 148 -11.51 14.42 6.69
N ILE A 149 -12.39 13.80 5.90
CA ILE A 149 -12.54 12.34 5.79
C ILE A 149 -12.12 11.95 4.37
N VAL A 150 -11.30 10.91 4.25
CA VAL A 150 -10.86 10.44 2.93
C VAL A 150 -12.04 9.76 2.24
N PRO A 151 -12.51 10.26 1.08
CA PRO A 151 -13.65 9.65 0.40
C PRO A 151 -13.24 8.29 -0.18
N ILE A 152 -14.12 7.31 0.03
CA ILE A 152 -14.06 5.99 -0.61
C ILE A 152 -14.79 6.09 -1.95
N TYR A 153 -14.15 5.62 -3.01
CA TYR A 153 -14.73 5.65 -4.35
C TYR A 153 -15.40 4.34 -4.75
N GLU A 154 -14.84 3.21 -4.33
CA GLU A 154 -15.33 1.89 -4.70
C GLU A 154 -15.02 0.89 -3.59
N VAL A 155 -15.92 -0.06 -3.39
CA VAL A 155 -15.74 -1.24 -2.53
C VAL A 155 -16.07 -2.46 -3.37
N GLY A 156 -15.21 -3.47 -3.35
CA GLY A 156 -15.38 -4.65 -4.19
C GLY A 156 -14.71 -5.90 -3.63
N GLU A 157 -14.90 -7.00 -4.35
CA GLU A 157 -14.26 -8.28 -4.10
C GLU A 157 -13.65 -8.79 -5.41
N ARG A 158 -12.45 -9.35 -5.34
CA ARG A 158 -11.76 -9.96 -6.47
C ARG A 158 -10.78 -11.01 -5.99
N ASP A 159 -10.74 -12.16 -6.67
CA ASP A 159 -9.78 -13.23 -6.41
C ASP A 159 -9.73 -13.64 -4.92
N GLY A 160 -10.92 -13.71 -4.27
CA GLY A 160 -11.06 -14.04 -2.85
C GLY A 160 -10.58 -12.96 -1.88
N SER A 161 -10.23 -11.77 -2.38
CA SER A 161 -9.78 -10.62 -1.60
C SER A 161 -10.78 -9.49 -1.66
N CYS A 162 -11.07 -8.88 -0.52
CA CYS A 162 -11.81 -7.63 -0.47
C CYS A 162 -10.89 -6.45 -0.76
N TYR A 163 -11.42 -5.44 -1.42
CA TYR A 163 -10.70 -4.20 -1.65
C TYR A 163 -11.61 -2.99 -1.58
N PHE A 164 -11.00 -1.84 -1.39
CA PHE A 164 -11.64 -0.56 -1.62
C PHE A 164 -10.63 0.47 -2.13
N SER A 165 -11.09 1.34 -3.01
CA SER A 165 -10.30 2.47 -3.51
C SER A 165 -10.76 3.76 -2.87
N MET A 166 -9.81 4.66 -2.60
CA MET A 166 -10.05 5.93 -1.93
C MET A 166 -9.14 7.01 -2.51
N LYS A 167 -9.44 8.27 -2.20
CA LYS A 167 -8.57 9.40 -2.58
C LYS A 167 -7.14 9.17 -2.07
N LEU A 168 -6.16 9.29 -2.96
CA LEU A 168 -4.76 9.33 -2.57
C LEU A 168 -4.46 10.68 -1.89
N VAL A 169 -3.86 10.64 -0.71
CA VAL A 169 -3.39 11.82 0.02
C VAL A 169 -1.87 11.73 0.14
N GLU A 170 -1.16 12.69 -0.44
CA GLU A 170 0.31 12.66 -0.53
C GLU A 170 1.03 13.21 0.71
N GLY A 171 0.34 13.93 1.60
CA GLY A 171 0.94 14.53 2.80
C GLY A 171 1.46 13.51 3.84
N GLY A 172 1.24 12.22 3.62
CA GLY A 172 1.73 11.15 4.50
C GLY A 172 1.00 11.04 5.83
N GLN A 173 1.37 10.03 6.61
CA GLN A 173 0.80 9.77 7.93
C GLN A 173 1.37 10.72 8.98
N LEU A 174 0.54 11.15 9.92
CA LEU A 174 0.93 12.08 10.98
C LEU A 174 2.05 11.53 11.85
N ASP A 175 2.05 10.23 12.14
CA ASP A 175 3.07 9.60 12.97
C ASP A 175 4.47 9.66 12.33
N ALA A 176 4.55 9.49 11.00
CA ALA A 176 5.78 9.62 10.24
C ALA A 176 6.30 11.06 10.27
N VAL A 177 5.41 12.04 10.09
CA VAL A 177 5.78 13.47 10.11
C VAL A 177 6.25 13.92 11.50
N VAL A 178 5.59 13.48 12.57
CA VAL A 178 6.02 13.79 13.93
C VAL A 178 7.40 13.18 14.22
N LYS A 179 7.66 11.94 13.76
CA LYS A 179 8.97 11.30 13.91
C LYS A 179 10.06 12.03 13.11
N SER A 180 9.81 12.42 11.86
CA SER A 180 10.80 13.10 11.03
C SER A 180 11.14 14.49 11.53
N ALA A 181 10.15 15.26 12.02
CA ALA A 181 10.37 16.58 12.60
C ALA A 181 11.28 16.54 13.83
N THR A 182 11.24 15.44 14.60
CA THR A 182 12.12 15.25 15.76
C THR A 182 13.53 14.76 15.42
N ALA A 183 13.80 14.38 14.17
CA ALA A 183 15.09 13.82 13.74
C ALA A 183 16.02 14.86 13.09
N ASP A 184 15.51 15.98 12.58
CA ASP A 184 16.28 17.03 11.89
C ASP A 184 16.95 18.04 12.84
N SER A 185 16.99 17.71 14.13
CA SER A 185 17.60 18.55 15.17
C SER A 185 19.08 18.18 15.29
N SER A 186 19.94 18.87 14.52
CA SER A 186 21.41 18.78 14.55
C SER A 186 22.05 19.06 15.93
N CYS A 187 21.24 19.33 16.95
CA CYS A 187 21.60 19.60 18.33
C CYS A 187 21.06 18.56 19.34
N GLY A 188 20.45 17.45 18.91
CA GLY A 188 19.98 16.37 19.82
C GLY A 188 18.77 16.73 20.70
N GLU A 189 18.29 17.97 20.63
CA GLU A 189 17.10 18.44 21.31
C GLU A 189 15.87 18.18 20.43
N ARG A 190 14.96 17.31 20.86
CA ARG A 190 13.69 17.09 20.15
C ARG A 190 12.91 18.41 20.16
N VAL A 191 12.71 19.07 19.02
CA VAL A 191 11.77 20.19 18.94
C VAL A 191 10.36 19.61 18.89
N PRO A 192 9.58 19.67 19.98
CA PRO A 192 8.23 19.14 19.97
C PRO A 192 7.37 20.01 19.05
N THR A 193 6.37 19.40 18.41
CA THR A 193 5.35 20.18 17.69
C THR A 193 4.83 21.29 18.61
N PRO A 194 4.83 22.57 18.19
CA PRO A 194 4.33 23.66 19.00
C PRO A 194 2.94 23.31 19.54
N ILE A 195 2.72 23.51 20.86
CA ILE A 195 1.47 23.13 21.55
C ILE A 195 0.24 23.65 20.78
N ARG A 196 0.33 24.86 20.23
CA ARG A 196 -0.71 25.47 19.41
C ARG A 196 -1.09 24.62 18.19
N GLN A 197 -0.12 24.14 17.42
CA GLN A 197 -0.36 23.30 16.25
C GLN A 197 -0.99 21.96 16.65
N ALA A 198 -0.53 21.36 17.75
CA ALA A 198 -1.11 20.13 18.27
C ALA A 198 -2.58 20.31 18.67
N VAL A 199 -2.92 21.42 19.35
CA VAL A 199 -4.30 21.76 19.72
C VAL A 199 -5.16 22.00 18.48
N GLU A 200 -4.68 22.76 17.49
CA GLU A 200 -5.41 23.00 16.24
C GLU A 200 -5.73 21.68 15.50
N LEU A 201 -4.79 20.75 15.47
CA LEU A 201 -4.99 19.41 14.90
C LEU A 201 -6.02 18.59 15.69
N ILE A 202 -5.92 18.56 17.03
CA ILE A 202 -6.87 17.84 17.89
C ILE A 202 -8.29 18.38 17.70
N VAL A 203 -8.46 19.71 17.63
CA VAL A 203 -9.77 20.34 17.37
C VAL A 203 -10.34 19.88 16.02
N LYS A 204 -9.51 19.84 14.97
CA LYS A 204 -9.92 19.39 13.64
C LYS A 204 -10.33 17.91 13.65
N VAL A 205 -9.55 17.04 14.30
CA VAL A 205 -9.86 15.62 14.45
C VAL A 205 -11.15 15.44 15.24
N ALA A 206 -11.32 16.13 16.37
CA ALA A 206 -12.52 16.04 17.19
C ALA A 206 -13.80 16.43 16.42
N ARG A 207 -13.76 17.52 15.65
CA ARG A 207 -14.88 17.93 14.77
C ARG A 207 -15.18 16.89 13.69
N THR A 208 -14.14 16.32 13.09
CA THR A 208 -14.27 15.28 12.06
C THR A 208 -14.91 14.01 12.62
N VAL A 209 -14.49 13.58 13.81
CA VAL A 209 -15.03 12.41 14.51
C VAL A 209 -16.46 12.66 14.96
N HIS A 210 -16.77 13.88 15.44
CA HIS A 210 -18.12 14.28 15.77
C HIS A 210 -19.07 14.16 14.56
N TYR A 211 -18.66 14.66 13.39
CA TYR A 211 -19.42 14.50 12.15
C TYR A 211 -19.69 13.01 11.84
N ALA A 212 -18.69 12.13 11.95
CA ALA A 212 -18.88 10.70 11.75
C ALA A 212 -19.89 10.10 12.75
N HIS A 213 -19.84 10.54 14.01
CA HIS A 213 -20.78 10.09 15.05
C HIS A 213 -22.22 10.53 14.77
N GLU A 214 -22.44 11.75 14.26
CA GLU A 214 -23.76 12.22 13.84
C GLU A 214 -24.37 11.37 12.72
N HIS A 215 -23.53 10.71 11.93
CA HIS A 215 -23.92 9.77 10.88
C HIS A 215 -23.95 8.31 11.36
N GLY A 216 -23.87 8.08 12.68
CA GLY A 216 -23.95 6.75 13.29
C GLY A 216 -22.70 5.87 13.10
N ILE A 217 -21.56 6.48 12.73
CA ILE A 217 -20.33 5.75 12.42
C ILE A 217 -19.29 5.96 13.52
N LEU A 218 -18.81 4.86 14.09
CA LEU A 218 -17.71 4.86 15.05
C LEU A 218 -16.43 4.40 14.36
N HIS A 219 -15.39 5.25 14.38
CA HIS A 219 -14.11 4.93 13.70
C HIS A 219 -13.35 3.76 14.35
N ARG A 220 -13.35 3.65 15.68
CA ARG A 220 -12.72 2.55 16.48
C ARG A 220 -11.19 2.39 16.39
N ASP A 221 -10.48 3.14 15.55
CA ASP A 221 -9.03 3.03 15.38
C ASP A 221 -8.40 4.42 15.13
N ILE A 222 -8.83 5.42 15.91
CA ILE A 222 -8.26 6.77 15.81
C ILE A 222 -6.87 6.74 16.46
N LYS A 223 -5.84 6.91 15.63
CA LYS A 223 -4.43 6.99 16.04
C LYS A 223 -3.63 7.79 15.00
N PRO A 224 -2.44 8.30 15.35
CA PRO A 224 -1.63 9.10 14.43
C PRO A 224 -1.35 8.43 13.07
N GLY A 225 -1.17 7.10 13.01
CA GLY A 225 -0.96 6.38 11.75
C GLY A 225 -2.18 6.34 10.81
N ASN A 226 -3.38 6.69 11.30
CA ASN A 226 -4.61 6.79 10.50
C ASN A 226 -5.03 8.24 10.22
N ILE A 227 -4.21 9.22 10.60
CA ILE A 227 -4.42 10.63 10.29
C ILE A 227 -3.45 11.00 9.18
N LEU A 228 -3.96 11.50 8.06
CA LEU A 228 -3.16 11.92 6.92
C LEU A 228 -3.03 13.44 6.92
N ASN A 229 -1.84 13.95 6.64
CA ASN A 229 -1.66 15.39 6.45
C ASN A 229 -2.24 15.82 5.10
N PRO A 230 -2.87 16.99 5.03
CA PRO A 230 -3.33 17.53 3.76
C PRO A 230 -2.15 17.77 2.82
N THR A 231 -2.40 17.52 1.53
CA THR A 231 -1.57 17.96 0.41
C THR A 231 -1.72 19.45 0.16
#